data_AF-A0A8I6Y6N3-F1
#
_entry.id   AF-A0A8I6Y6N3-F1
#
_cell.length_a   1.000
_cell.length_b   1.000
_cell.length_c   1.000
_cell.angle_alpha   90.00
_cell.angle_beta   90.00
_cell.angle_gamma   90.00
#
_symmetry.space_group_name_H-M   'P 1'
#
loop_
_entity.id
_entity.type
_entity.pdbx_description
1 polymer ?
#
loop_
_entity_poly.entity_id
_entity_poly.type
_entity_poly.pdbx_seq_one_letter_code
_entity_poly.pdbx_strand_id
1 'polypeptide(L)'
;MITRPKAPPLGFAKVHADAGLSRNHARGAATAVCQDVNGEFMGSSRVVILGINDVVTLEVIAFREALSMTEVLMLRNFIVASDSKQVATDIRGEMESMGI
;
A
#
# COMPACT_ATOMS: atom_id res chain seq x y z
N MET A 1 -15.26 -5.42 -15.59
CA MET A 1 -15.70 -4.03 -15.32
C MET A 1 -14.65 -3.42 -14.41
N ILE A 2 -13.79 -2.54 -14.94
CA ILE A 2 -12.73 -1.90 -14.13
C ILE A 2 -13.42 -0.82 -13.30
N THR A 3 -13.59 -1.06 -12.00
CA THR A 3 -14.10 -0.04 -11.09
C THR A 3 -13.03 1.04 -10.96
N ARG A 4 -13.35 2.28 -11.36
CA ARG A 4 -12.43 3.40 -11.13
C ARG A 4 -12.18 3.52 -9.62
N PRO A 5 -10.92 3.66 -9.17
CA PRO A 5 -10.63 3.95 -7.78
C PRO A 5 -11.40 5.20 -7.35
N LYS A 6 -12.16 5.10 -6.25
CA LYS A 6 -12.84 6.27 -5.68
C LYS A 6 -11.78 7.31 -5.31
N ALA A 7 -11.96 8.54 -5.79
CA ALA A 7 -11.09 9.66 -5.48
C ALA A 7 -11.05 9.89 -3.95
N PRO A 8 -9.87 10.24 -3.39
CA PRO A 8 -9.79 10.61 -1.98
C PRO A 8 -10.50 11.96 -1.73
N PRO A 9 -10.80 12.31 -0.47
CA PRO A 9 -11.29 13.65 -0.12
C PRO A 9 -10.32 14.75 -0.59
N LEU A 10 -10.82 15.97 -0.76
CA LEU A 10 -9.98 17.10 -1.13
C LEU A 10 -8.85 17.30 -0.10
N GLY A 11 -7.62 17.51 -0.58
CA GLY A 11 -6.45 17.68 0.26
C GLY A 11 -5.85 16.38 0.78
N PHE A 12 -6.36 15.21 0.37
CA PHE A 12 -5.78 13.90 0.64
C PHE A 12 -5.10 13.34 -0.61
N ALA A 13 -3.95 12.71 -0.41
CA ALA A 13 -3.36 11.80 -1.39
C ALA A 13 -3.88 10.37 -1.18
N LYS A 14 -3.89 9.57 -2.24
CA LYS A 14 -4.23 8.16 -2.18
C LYS A 14 -3.01 7.32 -2.49
N VAL A 15 -2.69 6.38 -1.61
CA VAL A 15 -1.58 5.45 -1.79
C VAL A 15 -2.14 4.04 -1.97
N HIS A 16 -1.86 3.43 -3.11
CA HIS A 16 -2.22 2.06 -3.42
C HIS A 16 -1.07 1.15 -3.01
N ALA A 17 -1.31 0.25 -2.06
CA ALA A 17 -0.41 -0.82 -1.67
C ALA A 17 -0.90 -2.13 -2.28
N ASP A 18 -0.03 -2.85 -2.94
CA ASP A 18 -0.34 -4.14 -3.57
C ASP A 18 0.93 -5.00 -3.64
N ALA A 19 0.76 -6.32 -3.53
CA ALA A 19 1.84 -7.26 -3.59
C ALA A 19 1.49 -8.52 -4.41
N GLY A 20 2.52 -9.19 -4.90
CA GLY A 20 2.34 -10.34 -5.77
C GLY A 20 3.52 -11.29 -5.77
N LEU A 21 3.21 -12.58 -5.91
CA LEU A 21 4.18 -13.63 -6.11
C LEU A 21 4.36 -13.92 -7.60
N SER A 22 5.59 -14.26 -7.97
CA SER A 22 5.87 -14.88 -9.26
C SER A 22 5.19 -16.26 -9.35
N ARG A 23 4.82 -16.68 -10.57
CA ARG A 23 4.13 -17.96 -10.80
C ARG A 23 4.89 -19.19 -10.32
N ASN A 24 6.21 -19.11 -10.25
CA ASN A 24 7.07 -20.17 -9.72
C ASN A 24 7.42 -19.98 -8.24
N HIS A 25 6.82 -19.00 -7.57
CA HIS A 25 7.05 -18.64 -6.16
C HIS A 25 8.54 -18.40 -5.82
N ALA A 26 9.37 -18.08 -6.81
CA ALA A 26 10.80 -17.85 -6.61
C ALA A 26 11.10 -16.43 -6.11
N ARG A 27 10.17 -15.51 -6.33
CA ARG A 27 10.25 -14.10 -5.92
C ARG A 27 8.86 -13.52 -5.67
N GLY A 28 8.82 -12.55 -4.78
CA GLY A 28 7.69 -11.67 -4.54
C GLY A 28 8.04 -10.23 -4.86
N ALA A 29 7.02 -9.42 -5.12
CA ALA A 29 7.13 -7.98 -5.23
C ALA A 29 6.06 -7.33 -4.36
N ALA A 30 6.43 -6.24 -3.70
CA ALA A 30 5.53 -5.38 -2.96
C ALA A 30 5.70 -3.96 -3.50
N THR A 31 4.59 -3.26 -3.71
CA THR A 31 4.57 -1.98 -4.40
C THR A 31 3.64 -1.00 -3.70
N ALA A 32 4.01 0.28 -3.76
CA ALA A 32 3.18 1.37 -3.34
C ALA A 32 3.14 2.44 -4.44
N VAL A 33 1.97 2.97 -4.78
CA VAL A 33 1.79 4.03 -5.78
C VAL A 33 0.95 5.16 -5.19
N CYS A 34 1.49 6.37 -5.16
CA CYS A 34 0.82 7.56 -4.65
C CYS A 34 0.21 8.39 -5.79
N GLN A 35 -1.04 8.80 -5.60
CA GLN A 35 -1.80 9.66 -6.50
C GLN A 35 -2.47 10.80 -5.75
N ASP A 36 -2.67 11.93 -6.43
CA ASP A 36 -3.40 13.07 -5.88
C ASP A 36 -4.92 12.87 -5.94
N VAL A 37 -5.68 13.91 -5.61
CA VAL A 37 -7.16 13.89 -5.66
C VAL A 37 -7.74 13.69 -7.07
N ASN A 38 -7.00 14.09 -8.10
CA ASN A 38 -7.37 13.95 -9.50
C ASN A 38 -6.94 12.59 -10.09
N GLY A 39 -6.20 11.78 -9.32
CA GLY A 39 -5.61 10.53 -9.77
C GLY A 39 -4.28 10.72 -10.51
N GLU A 40 -3.66 11.91 -10.41
CA GLU A 40 -2.35 12.18 -10.99
C GLU A 40 -1.25 11.54 -10.17
N PHE A 41 -0.25 10.99 -10.85
CA PHE A 41 0.87 10.30 -10.22
C PHE A 41 1.74 11.27 -9.42
N MET A 42 1.99 10.93 -8.14
CA MET A 42 2.87 11.70 -7.24
C MET A 42 4.17 10.96 -6.94
N GLY A 43 4.17 9.63 -6.99
CA GLY A 43 5.34 8.81 -6.68
C GLY A 43 5.03 7.32 -6.56
N SER A 44 6.07 6.50 -6.48
CA SER A 44 5.95 5.07 -6.23
C SER A 44 7.16 4.50 -5.49
N SER A 45 6.94 3.46 -4.68
CA SER A 45 7.99 2.59 -4.15
C SER A 45 7.76 1.13 -4.55
N ARG A 46 8.85 0.37 -4.65
CA ARG A 46 8.81 -1.06 -4.94
C ARG A 46 9.98 -1.79 -4.30
N VAL A 47 9.68 -2.93 -3.69
CA VAL A 47 10.67 -3.90 -3.23
C VAL A 47 10.42 -5.27 -3.86
N VAL A 48 11.50 -5.98 -4.21
CA VAL A 48 11.46 -7.35 -4.72
C VAL A 48 12.22 -8.23 -3.75
N ILE A 49 11.61 -9.33 -3.34
CA ILE A 49 12.15 -10.25 -2.32
C ILE A 49 12.29 -11.63 -2.95
N LEU A 50 13.49 -12.20 -2.87
CA LEU A 50 13.78 -13.53 -3.39
C LEU A 50 13.39 -14.59 -2.36
N GLY A 51 12.83 -15.71 -2.83
CA GLY A 51 12.48 -16.86 -1.98
C GLY A 51 11.27 -16.69 -1.07
N ILE A 52 10.64 -15.51 -1.04
CA ILE A 52 9.39 -15.31 -0.30
C ILE A 52 8.24 -16.03 -1.00
N ASN A 53 7.43 -16.73 -0.21
CA ASN A 53 6.27 -17.50 -0.68
C ASN A 53 4.98 -17.16 0.06
N ASP A 54 5.04 -16.32 1.10
CA ASP A 54 3.88 -15.86 1.84
C ASP A 54 3.38 -14.52 1.29
N VAL A 55 2.17 -14.54 0.72
CA VAL A 55 1.52 -13.34 0.16
C VAL A 55 1.15 -12.37 1.27
N VAL A 56 0.75 -12.85 2.45
CA VAL A 56 0.33 -11.97 3.56
C VAL A 56 1.51 -11.12 4.03
N THR A 57 2.68 -11.72 4.21
CA THR A 57 3.91 -10.99 4.52
C THR A 57 4.24 -9.96 3.44
N LEU A 58 4.08 -10.29 2.16
CA LEU A 58 4.31 -9.36 1.06
C LEU A 58 3.34 -8.16 1.07
N GLU A 59 2.06 -8.39 1.36
CA GLU A 59 1.06 -7.33 1.51
C GLU A 59 1.39 -6.40 2.67
N VAL A 60 1.83 -6.95 3.82
CA VAL A 60 2.32 -6.13 4.95
C VAL A 60 3.53 -5.29 4.51
N ILE A 61 4.43 -5.85 3.71
CA ILE A 61 5.57 -5.10 3.17
C ILE A 61 5.11 -4.00 2.20
N ALA A 62 4.12 -4.26 1.34
CA ALA A 62 3.56 -3.23 0.47
C ALA A 62 2.92 -2.09 1.27
N PHE A 63 2.24 -2.40 2.37
CA PHE A 63 1.71 -1.39 3.28
C PHE A 63 2.82 -0.58 3.95
N ARG A 64 3.91 -1.21 4.36
CA ARG A 64 5.09 -0.52 4.91
C ARG A 64 5.73 0.42 3.88
N GLU A 65 5.85 -0.02 2.63
CA GLU A 65 6.33 0.82 1.53
C GLU A 65 5.41 2.02 1.28
N ALA A 66 4.09 1.83 1.43
CA ALA A 66 3.12 2.92 1.34
C ALA A 66 3.32 3.97 2.44
N LEU A 67 3.49 3.55 3.70
CA LEU A 67 3.75 4.46 4.81
C LEU A 67 5.09 5.20 4.65
N SER A 68 6.16 4.48 4.31
CA SER A 68 7.47 5.10 4.10
C SER A 68 7.43 6.13 2.96
N MET A 69 6.70 5.83 1.88
CA MET A 69 6.51 6.78 0.79
C MET A 69 5.73 8.03 1.22
N THR A 70 4.74 7.90 2.12
CA THR A 70 4.01 9.08 2.63
C THR A 70 4.90 10.01 3.44
N GLU A 71 5.88 9.47 4.16
CA GLU A 71 6.87 10.26 4.89
C GLU A 71 7.82 10.99 3.92
N VAL A 72 8.32 10.28 2.90
CA VAL A 72 9.20 10.85 1.87
C VAL A 72 8.53 11.99 1.11
N LEU A 73 7.23 11.82 0.78
CA LEU A 73 6.44 12.85 0.10
C LEU A 73 5.90 13.92 1.05
N MET A 74 6.22 13.87 2.35
CA MET A 74 5.76 14.79 3.39
C MET A 74 4.23 14.97 3.42
N LEU A 75 3.49 13.89 3.16
CA LEU A 75 2.04 13.90 3.09
C LEU A 75 1.45 13.94 4.49
N ARG A 76 0.68 14.99 4.79
CA ARG A 76 -0.05 15.11 6.07
C ARG A 76 -1.38 14.38 6.09
N ASN A 77 -2.06 14.35 4.94
CA ASN A 77 -3.37 13.76 4.78
C ASN A 77 -3.29 12.73 3.65
N PHE A 78 -3.46 11.45 3.99
CA PHE A 78 -3.40 10.38 3.00
C PHE A 78 -4.35 9.24 3.34
N ILE A 79 -4.67 8.43 2.33
CA ILE A 79 -5.43 7.19 2.47
C ILE A 79 -4.60 6.07 1.85
N VAL A 80 -4.27 5.05 2.63
CA VAL A 80 -3.69 3.81 2.09
C VAL A 80 -4.81 2.86 1.70
N ALA A 81 -4.82 2.41 0.45
CA ALA A 81 -5.74 1.44 -0.11
C ALA A 81 -4.98 0.15 -0.41
N SER A 82 -5.45 -0.96 0.14
CA SER A 82 -4.99 -2.33 -0.16
C SER A 82 -6.23 -3.18 -0.42
N ASP A 83 -6.09 -4.20 -1.27
CA ASP A 83 -7.11 -5.21 -1.50
C ASP A 83 -7.05 -6.36 -0.46
N SER A 84 -5.99 -6.41 0.35
CA SER A 84 -5.82 -7.36 1.44
C SER A 84 -6.62 -6.95 2.68
N LYS A 85 -7.85 -7.46 2.78
CA LYS A 85 -8.75 -7.23 3.92
C LYS A 85 -8.12 -7.62 5.26
N GLN A 86 -7.36 -8.71 5.28
CA GLN A 86 -6.70 -9.20 6.49
C GLN A 86 -5.67 -8.17 6.98
N VAL A 87 -4.72 -7.79 6.12
CA VAL A 87 -3.65 -6.84 6.46
C VAL A 87 -4.23 -5.49 6.87
N ALA A 88 -5.22 -4.97 6.16
CA ALA A 88 -5.87 -3.71 6.51
C ALA A 88 -6.61 -3.75 7.86
N THR A 89 -7.09 -4.94 8.29
CA THR A 89 -7.77 -5.10 9.58
C THR A 89 -6.76 -5.27 10.71
N ASP A 90 -5.73 -6.10 10.51
CA ASP A 90 -4.70 -6.37 11.50
C ASP A 90 -3.92 -5.09 11.84
N ILE A 91 -3.49 -4.35 10.82
CA ILE A 91 -2.75 -3.09 11.02
C ILE A 91 -3.62 -2.04 11.72
N ARG A 92 -4.90 -1.94 11.37
CA ARG A 92 -5.82 -1.01 12.04
C ARG A 92 -5.98 -1.36 13.51
N GLY A 93 -6.12 -2.64 13.86
CA GLY A 93 -6.20 -3.09 15.24
C GLY A 93 -4.93 -2.77 16.05
N GLU A 94 -3.76 -2.95 15.44
CA GLU A 94 -2.48 -2.58 16.05
C GLU A 94 -2.39 -1.06 16.29
N MET A 95 -2.76 -0.24 15.30
CA MET A 95 -2.78 1.24 15.44
C MET A 95 -3.73 1.69 16.57
N GLU A 96 -4.95 1.14 16.61
CA GLU A 96 -5.92 1.41 17.67
C GLU A 96 -5.37 1.01 19.06
N SER A 97 -4.68 -0.13 19.16
CA SER A 97 -4.07 -0.59 20.42
C SER A 97 -2.93 0.32 20.91
N MET A 98 -2.22 0.95 19.97
CA MET A 98 -1.14 1.91 20.24
C MET A 98 -1.67 3.33 20.52
N GLY A 99 -2.98 3.56 20.38
CA GLY A 99 -3.60 4.88 20.55
C GLY A 99 -3.26 5.86 19.42
N ILE A 100 -2.96 5.34 18.23
CA ILE A 100 -2.64 6.10 17.00
C ILE A 100 -3.90 6.25 16.15
#